data_AF-A0AAV6CEF7-F1
#
_entry.id   AF-A0AAV6CEF7-F1
#
_cell.length_a   1.000
_cell.length_b   1.000
_cell.length_c   1.000
_cell.angle_alpha   90.00
_cell.angle_beta   90.00
_cell.angle_gamma   90.00
#
_symmetry.space_group_name_H-M   'P 1'
#
loop_
_entity.id
_entity.type
_entity.pdbx_description
1 polymer ?
#
loop_
_entity_poly.entity_id
_entity_poly.type
_entity_poly.pdbx_seq_one_letter_code
_entity_poly.pdbx_strand_id
1 'polypeptide(L)'
;MRKIRIWHLYLSCFFTPLLLFFVLTGWYQTFTANRNKSLGEQEDLLSKLTSVHVDAVYPSKEVEAYSPQLFQWLVAIMSIALVVTIVLGLVLAFKSLRRSWPVWLALGMGILIPVVALLLGQKR
;
A
#
# COMPACT_ATOMS: atom_id res chain seq x y z
N MET A 1 24.27 12.89 1.63
CA MET A 1 23.07 13.55 2.20
C MET A 1 22.23 14.33 1.17
N ARG A 2 22.77 15.31 0.42
CA ARG A 2 21.96 16.13 -0.53
C ARG A 2 21.26 15.31 -1.62
N LYS A 3 21.98 14.39 -2.29
CA LYS A 3 21.39 13.51 -3.34
C LYS A 3 20.28 12.61 -2.79
N ILE A 4 20.49 12.01 -1.61
CA ILE A 4 19.50 11.15 -0.94
C ILE A 4 18.19 11.91 -0.69
N ARG A 5 18.26 13.16 -0.21
CA ARG A 5 17.06 13.99 -0.01
C ARG A 5 16.31 14.27 -1.31
N ILE A 6 17.05 14.53 -2.39
CA ILE A 6 16.46 14.78 -3.72
C ILE A 6 15.79 13.51 -4.26
N TRP A 7 16.48 12.37 -4.18
CA TRP A 7 15.94 11.07 -4.60
C TRP A 7 14.70 10.69 -3.79
N HIS A 8 14.77 10.82 -2.46
CA HIS A 8 13.63 10.57 -1.59
C HIS A 8 12.44 11.47 -1.98
N LEU A 9 12.65 12.76 -2.21
CA LEU A 9 11.57 13.67 -2.62
C LEU A 9 10.90 13.22 -3.92
N TYR A 10 11.68 12.94 -4.97
CA TYR A 10 11.11 12.55 -6.26
C TYR A 10 10.44 11.18 -6.23
N LEU A 11 11.07 10.19 -5.57
CA LEU A 11 10.48 8.86 -5.38
C LEU A 11 9.18 8.96 -4.58
N SER A 12 9.17 9.71 -3.47
CA SER A 12 7.97 9.91 -2.66
C SER A 12 6.86 10.57 -3.47
N CYS A 13 7.16 11.60 -4.28
CA CYS A 13 6.14 12.24 -5.13
C CYS A 13 5.60 11.27 -6.20
N PHE A 14 6.46 10.47 -6.82
CA PHE A 14 6.06 9.48 -7.81
C PHE A 14 5.15 8.39 -7.22
N PHE A 15 5.50 7.84 -6.05
CA PHE A 15 4.72 6.78 -5.41
C PHE A 15 3.51 7.29 -4.62
N THR A 16 3.39 8.59 -4.34
CA THR A 16 2.27 9.18 -3.59
C THR A 16 0.89 8.77 -4.13
N PRO A 17 0.54 8.98 -5.42
CA PRO A 17 -0.78 8.60 -5.94
C PRO A 17 -1.04 7.10 -5.87
N LEU A 18 -0.01 6.27 -6.10
CA LEU A 18 -0.06 4.82 -6.03
C LEU A 18 -0.32 4.32 -4.60
N LEU A 19 0.45 4.82 -3.64
CA LEU A 19 0.32 4.44 -2.24
C LEU A 19 -0.99 4.95 -1.65
N LEU A 20 -1.45 6.15 -2.02
CA LEU A 20 -2.78 6.62 -1.63
C LEU A 20 -3.87 5.70 -2.16
N PHE A 21 -3.84 5.35 -3.45
CA PHE A 21 -4.82 4.41 -4.01
C PHE A 21 -4.78 3.06 -3.28
N PHE A 22 -3.59 2.49 -3.09
CA PHE A 22 -3.42 1.18 -2.46
C PHE A 22 -3.88 1.17 -1.00
N VAL A 23 -3.52 2.19 -0.20
CA VAL A 23 -3.89 2.25 1.22
C VAL A 23 -5.38 2.52 1.39
N LEU A 24 -5.95 3.45 0.62
CA LEU A 24 -7.37 3.80 0.72
C LEU A 24 -8.27 2.62 0.30
N THR A 25 -7.90 1.90 -0.75
CA THR A 25 -8.66 0.72 -1.20
C THR A 25 -8.37 -0.52 -0.36
N GLY A 26 -7.12 -0.71 0.07
CA GLY A 26 -6.67 -1.88 0.82
C GLY A 26 -7.26 -1.96 2.22
N TRP A 27 -7.29 -0.86 2.98
CA TRP A 27 -7.89 -0.87 4.33
C TRP A 27 -9.37 -1.24 4.26
N TYR A 28 -10.10 -0.70 3.28
CA TYR A 28 -11.52 -1.01 3.07
C TYR A 28 -11.72 -2.50 2.74
N GLN A 29 -10.83 -3.08 1.93
CA GLN A 29 -10.84 -4.51 1.63
C GLN A 29 -10.59 -5.36 2.87
N THR A 30 -9.75 -4.94 3.82
CA THR A 30 -9.50 -5.70 5.06
C THR A 30 -10.76 -5.89 5.93
N PHE A 31 -11.70 -4.94 5.87
CA PHE A 31 -12.97 -5.01 6.62
C PHE A 31 -14.13 -5.66 5.84
N THR A 32 -14.01 -5.79 4.52
CA THR A 32 -15.09 -6.32 3.66
C THR A 32 -14.79 -7.71 3.09
N ALA A 33 -13.53 -8.11 3.04
CA ALA A 33 -13.11 -9.41 2.54
C ALA A 33 -13.36 -10.51 3.59
N ASN A 34 -14.55 -11.12 3.55
CA ASN A 34 -14.83 -12.37 4.26
C ASN A 34 -14.30 -13.56 3.44
N ARG A 35 -12.97 -13.69 3.35
CA ARG A 35 -12.34 -14.86 2.72
C ARG A 35 -12.05 -15.92 3.77
N ASN A 36 -13.03 -16.80 3.99
CA ASN A 36 -12.83 -18.03 4.75
C ASN A 36 -12.16 -19.06 3.85
N LYS A 37 -10.83 -19.02 3.70
CA LYS A 37 -10.10 -20.16 3.14
C LYS A 37 -10.09 -21.29 4.16
N SER A 38 -10.25 -22.52 3.67
CA SER A 38 -10.13 -23.73 4.49
C SER A 38 -8.73 -23.78 5.12
N LEU A 39 -8.68 -23.99 6.44
CA LEU A 39 -7.46 -24.05 7.23
C LEU A 39 -6.70 -25.35 6.89
N GLY A 40 -5.48 -25.25 6.36
CA GLY A 40 -4.60 -26.43 6.24
C GLY A 40 -3.62 -26.49 5.08
N GLU A 41 -3.72 -25.65 4.04
CA GLU A 41 -2.91 -25.83 2.82
C GLU A 41 -1.52 -25.14 2.82
N GLN A 42 -1.16 -24.39 3.86
CA GLN A 42 0.00 -23.49 3.84
C GLN A 42 1.13 -23.98 4.73
N GLU A 43 1.91 -24.94 4.22
CA GLU A 43 3.08 -25.46 4.96
C GLU A 43 4.31 -24.55 4.83
N ASP A 44 4.45 -23.86 3.69
CA ASP A 44 5.61 -23.03 3.37
C ASP A 44 5.57 -21.62 4.02
N LEU A 45 6.75 -21.08 4.35
CA LEU A 45 6.92 -19.77 4.98
C LEU A 45 6.32 -18.63 4.14
N LEU A 46 6.51 -18.65 2.81
CA LEU A 46 5.95 -17.60 1.94
C LEU A 46 4.42 -17.64 1.94
N SER A 47 3.85 -18.83 1.99
CA SER A 47 2.39 -19.02 2.08
C SER A 47 1.84 -18.47 3.40
N LYS A 48 2.53 -18.73 4.52
CA LYS A 48 2.18 -18.17 5.84
C LYS A 48 2.28 -16.64 5.90
N LEU A 49 3.30 -16.05 5.28
CA LEU A 49 3.41 -14.59 5.21
C LEU A 49 2.33 -13.98 4.31
N THR A 50 1.98 -14.67 3.23
CA THR A 50 0.92 -14.23 2.31
C THR A 50 -0.45 -14.27 2.99
N SER A 51 -0.76 -15.28 3.81
CA SER A 51 -2.02 -15.32 4.55
C SER A 51 -2.17 -14.21 5.57
N VAL A 52 -1.08 -13.75 6.22
CA VAL A 52 -1.15 -12.56 7.07
C VAL A 52 -1.60 -11.34 6.27
N HIS A 53 -1.11 -11.20 5.03
CA HIS A 53 -1.44 -10.04 4.19
C HIS A 53 -2.81 -10.14 3.52
N VAL A 54 -3.23 -11.34 3.11
CA VAL A 54 -4.47 -11.54 2.33
C VAL A 54 -5.65 -11.90 3.22
N ASP A 55 -5.42 -12.75 4.23
CA ASP A 55 -6.46 -13.35 5.06
C ASP A 55 -6.45 -12.76 6.49
N ALA A 56 -5.51 -11.86 6.83
CA ALA A 56 -5.39 -11.23 8.15
C ALA A 56 -5.22 -12.22 9.32
N VAL A 57 -4.73 -13.43 9.03
CA VAL A 57 -4.55 -14.51 10.00
C VAL A 57 -3.18 -15.16 9.85
N TYR A 58 -2.68 -15.72 10.94
CA TYR A 58 -1.46 -16.53 10.93
C TYR A 58 -1.83 -18.00 11.11
N PRO A 59 -1.70 -18.84 10.06
CA PRO A 59 -2.21 -20.21 10.08
C PRO A 59 -1.38 -21.12 11.02
N SER A 60 -2.08 -21.93 11.81
CA SER A 60 -1.56 -22.91 12.76
C SER A 60 -2.42 -24.17 12.68
N LYS A 61 -1.78 -25.35 12.84
CA LYS A 61 -2.47 -26.65 12.80
C LYS A 61 -3.31 -26.92 14.06
N GLU A 62 -3.11 -26.13 15.12
CA GLU A 62 -3.72 -26.34 16.45
C GLU A 62 -4.95 -25.46 16.70
N VAL A 63 -5.30 -24.57 15.77
CA VAL A 63 -6.35 -23.56 15.96
C VAL A 63 -7.41 -23.69 14.88
N GLU A 64 -8.64 -23.98 15.27
CA GLU A 64 -9.77 -24.22 14.35
C GLU A 64 -10.50 -22.93 13.93
N ALA A 65 -10.34 -21.84 14.68
CA ALA A 65 -11.03 -20.57 14.41
C ALA A 65 -10.13 -19.36 14.71
N TYR A 66 -10.21 -18.34 13.83
CA TYR A 66 -9.46 -17.10 13.95
C TYR A 66 -10.38 -15.90 14.02
N SER A 67 -10.02 -14.92 14.86
CA SER A 67 -10.65 -13.59 14.85
C SER A 67 -9.63 -12.56 14.35
N PRO A 68 -9.79 -12.01 13.12
CA PRO A 68 -8.86 -11.04 12.55
C PRO A 68 -9.07 -9.61 13.11
N GLN A 69 -10.02 -9.40 14.03
CA GLN A 69 -10.47 -8.05 14.44
C GLN A 69 -9.35 -7.17 14.98
N LEU A 70 -8.47 -7.70 15.83
CA LEU A 70 -7.36 -6.93 16.38
C LEU A 70 -6.38 -6.51 15.28
N PHE A 71 -6.11 -7.40 14.32
CA PHE A 71 -5.23 -7.11 13.20
C PHE A 71 -5.88 -6.12 12.21
N GLN A 72 -7.18 -6.24 11.96
CA GLN A 72 -7.96 -5.29 11.16
C GLN A 72 -7.88 -3.86 11.72
N TRP A 73 -8.04 -3.69 13.03
CA TRP A 73 -7.88 -2.39 13.69
C TRP A 73 -6.46 -1.85 13.59
N LEU A 74 -5.46 -2.72 13.75
CA LEU A 74 -4.06 -2.31 13.54
C LEU A 74 -3.83 -1.82 12.11
N VAL A 75 -4.32 -2.55 11.10
CA VAL A 75 -4.22 -2.15 9.69
C VAL A 75 -4.93 -0.81 9.43
N ALA A 76 -6.08 -0.57 10.06
CA ALA A 76 -6.78 0.71 9.98
C ALA A 76 -5.93 1.87 10.51
N ILE A 77 -5.37 1.72 11.71
CA ILE A 77 -4.53 2.73 12.35
C ILE A 77 -3.27 2.99 11.50
N MET A 78 -2.62 1.93 11.04
CA MET A 78 -1.45 2.01 10.16
C MET A 78 -1.77 2.74 8.85
N SER A 79 -2.93 2.45 8.25
CA SER A 79 -3.39 3.10 7.02
C SER A 79 -3.60 4.60 7.21
N ILE A 80 -4.28 4.99 8.31
CA ILE A 80 -4.48 6.41 8.66
C ILE A 80 -3.13 7.11 8.86
N ALA A 81 -2.23 6.51 9.66
CA ALA A 81 -0.90 7.07 9.92
C ALA A 81 -0.07 7.24 8.64
N LEU A 82 -0.15 6.27 7.72
CA LEU A 82 0.54 6.33 6.44
C LEU A 82 -0.04 7.43 5.53
N VAL A 83 -1.36 7.57 5.45
CA VAL A 83 -2.01 8.66 4.70
C VAL A 83 -1.56 10.03 5.23
N VAL A 84 -1.56 10.22 6.55
CA VAL A 84 -1.07 11.46 7.18
C VAL A 84 0.39 11.72 6.81
N THR A 85 1.24 10.68 6.87
CA THR A 85 2.66 10.80 6.52
C THR A 85 2.87 11.18 5.05
N ILE A 86 2.09 10.59 4.14
CA ILE A 86 2.12 10.92 2.70
C ILE A 86 1.71 12.38 2.48
N VAL A 87 0.62 12.85 3.12
CA VAL A 87 0.16 14.24 3.00
C VAL A 87 1.22 15.21 3.50
N LEU A 88 1.84 14.94 4.66
CA LEU A 88 2.93 15.74 5.19
C LEU A 88 4.13 15.77 4.23
N GLY A 89 4.53 14.60 3.71
CA GLY A 89 5.62 14.49 2.74
C GLY A 89 5.35 15.28 1.46
N LEU A 90 4.12 15.24 0.95
CA LEU A 90 3.69 15.99 -0.22
C LEU A 90 3.75 17.51 0.01
N VAL A 91 3.23 17.98 1.14
CA VAL A 91 3.30 19.40 1.53
C VAL A 91 4.75 19.88 1.62
N LEU A 92 5.62 19.07 2.24
CA LEU A 92 7.05 19.37 2.34
C LEU A 92 7.74 19.39 0.97
N ALA A 93 7.36 18.49 0.05
CA ALA A 93 7.93 18.45 -1.30
C ALA A 93 7.66 19.75 -2.08
N PHE A 94 6.43 20.26 -2.03
CA PHE A 94 6.07 21.52 -2.67
C PHE A 94 6.74 22.73 -2.03
N LYS A 95 6.95 22.71 -0.70
CA LYS A 95 7.66 23.78 0.02
C LYS A 95 9.18 23.74 -0.17
N SER A 96 9.76 22.58 -0.46
CA SER A 96 11.22 22.40 -0.50
C SER A 96 11.86 22.83 -1.83
N LEU A 97 11.15 22.74 -2.95
CA LEU A 97 11.67 23.17 -4.25
C LEU A 97 11.25 24.59 -4.61
N ARG A 98 12.22 25.39 -5.09
CA ARG A 98 11.96 26.72 -5.69
C ARG A 98 11.10 26.63 -6.96
N ARG A 99 11.17 25.52 -7.69
CA ARG A 99 10.36 25.24 -8.89
C ARG A 99 9.56 23.96 -8.66
N SER A 100 8.23 24.06 -8.64
CA SER A 100 7.31 22.96 -8.34
C SER A 100 7.01 22.04 -9.53
N TRP A 101 7.35 22.43 -10.76
CA TRP A 101 7.07 21.63 -11.96
C TRP A 101 7.58 20.18 -11.90
N PRO A 102 8.80 19.89 -11.42
CA PRO A 102 9.28 18.51 -11.28
C PRO A 102 8.43 17.66 -10.32
N VAL A 103 7.83 18.28 -9.29
CA VAL A 103 6.91 17.59 -8.36
C VAL A 103 5.63 17.20 -9.09
N TRP A 104 5.04 18.13 -9.86
CA TRP A 104 3.87 17.85 -10.69
C TRP A 104 4.11 16.75 -11.72
N LEU A 105 5.28 16.78 -12.37
CA LEU A 105 5.67 15.75 -13.32
C LEU A 105 5.78 14.38 -12.63
N ALA A 106 6.43 14.30 -11.47
CA ALA A 106 6.54 13.04 -10.73
C ALA A 106 5.16 12.49 -10.31
N LEU A 107 4.27 13.33 -9.79
CA LEU A 107 2.90 12.96 -9.45
C LEU A 107 2.13 12.47 -10.69
N GLY A 108 2.22 13.20 -11.80
CA GLY A 108 1.58 12.84 -13.06
C GLY A 108 2.06 11.49 -13.59
N MET A 109 3.37 11.24 -13.54
CA MET A 109 3.95 9.95 -13.94
C MET A 109 3.51 8.81 -13.02
N GLY A 110 3.34 9.08 -11.72
CA GLY A 110 2.82 8.13 -10.74
C GLY A 110 1.40 7.65 -11.04
N ILE A 111 0.60 8.44 -11.78
CA ILE A 111 -0.73 8.06 -12.25
C ILE A 111 -0.66 7.47 -13.66
N LEU A 112 0.11 8.11 -14.55
CA LEU A 112 0.16 7.76 -15.97
C LEU A 112 0.74 6.36 -16.20
N ILE A 113 1.87 6.02 -15.56
CA ILE A 113 2.54 4.72 -15.78
C ILE A 113 1.61 3.55 -15.42
N PRO A 114 0.99 3.50 -14.23
CA PRO A 114 0.07 2.42 -13.88
C PRO A 114 -1.13 2.32 -14.83
N VAL A 115 -1.73 3.45 -15.22
CA VAL A 115 -2.86 3.46 -16.15
C VAL A 115 -2.46 2.87 -17.50
N VAL A 116 -1.34 3.31 -18.07
CA VAL A 116 -0.82 2.77 -19.34
C VAL A 116 -0.51 1.27 -19.21
N ALA A 117 0.11 0.85 -18.11
CA ALA A 117 0.39 -0.57 -17.86
C ALA A 117 -0.89 -1.41 -17.82
N LEU A 118 -1.96 -0.92 -17.18
CA LEU A 118 -3.26 -1.58 -17.15
C LEU A 118 -3.88 -1.67 -18.54
N LEU A 119 -3.82 -0.59 -19.34
CA LEU A 119 -4.36 -0.57 -20.70
C LEU A 119 -3.62 -1.55 -21.63
N LEU A 120 -2.30 -1.60 -21.55
CA LEU A 120 -1.48 -2.54 -22.33
C LEU A 120 -1.69 -3.99 -21.91
N GLY A 121 -2.03 -4.23 -20.63
CA GLY A 121 -2.34 -5.54 -20.10
C GLY A 121 -3.71 -6.10 -20.50
N GLN A 122 -4.58 -5.30 -21.13
CA GLN A 122 -5.88 -5.76 -21.60
C GLN A 122 -5.71 -6.71 -22.78
N LYS A 123 -5.79 -8.02 -22.51
CA LYS A 123 -5.98 -9.03 -23.55
C LYS A 123 -7.45 -8.97 -23.99
N ARG A 124 -7.69 -8.63 -25.25
CA ARG A 124 -9.01 -8.76 -25.91
C ARG A 124 -9.16 -10.17 -26.47
#